data_AF-A0A6H9T4M6-F1
#
_entry.id   AF-A0A6H9T4M6-F1
#
_cell.length_a   1.000
_cell.length_b   1.000
_cell.length_c   1.000
_cell.angle_alpha   90.00
_cell.angle_beta   90.00
_cell.angle_gamma   90.00
#
_symmetry.space_group_name_H-M   'P 1'
#
loop_
_entity.id
_entity.type
_entity.pdbx_description
1 polymer ?
#
loop_
_entity_poly.entity_id
_entity_poly.type
_entity_poly.pdbx_seq_one_letter_code
_entity_poly.pdbx_strand_id
1 'polypeptide(L)'
;MEITFNVHEGVGIRKVTPQELRDYALMCGLDRIAAGRYSSLFVLNLMILEKINGIDTLHVIEELRFLEGMRPSLQTKPASQFKGPHLKGLWHKHFMPALPSVMAHNIVNYLGKNGTRQIVEEVLDPSKSPIVTREMIEELSHRIAFESMEERGGQGKLTGEWVVFAKEDIGNYYLGIWSHTAGDESIASSIKAACVLEFPFLAKYFS
;
A
#
# COMPACT_ATOMS: atom_id res chain seq x y z
N MET A 1 1.30 8.90 -26.09
CA MET A 1 2.39 9.87 -25.83
C MET A 1 3.35 9.16 -24.89
N GLU A 2 4.65 9.10 -25.18
CA GLU A 2 5.60 8.39 -24.33
C GLU A 2 6.15 9.32 -23.24
N ILE A 3 5.87 9.03 -21.97
CA ILE A 3 6.28 9.86 -20.83
C ILE A 3 7.66 9.45 -20.35
N THR A 4 8.50 10.44 -20.04
CA THR A 4 9.81 10.24 -19.41
C THR A 4 9.80 10.89 -18.03
N PHE A 5 10.45 10.24 -17.05
CA PHE A 5 10.57 10.76 -15.69
C PHE A 5 12.01 11.08 -15.33
N ASN A 6 12.18 12.11 -14.50
CA ASN A 6 13.45 12.41 -13.85
C ASN A 6 13.34 11.93 -12.40
N VAL A 7 14.21 11.01 -12.00
CA VAL A 7 14.21 10.39 -10.67
C VAL A 7 15.46 10.82 -9.92
N HIS A 8 15.29 11.29 -8.69
CA HIS A 8 16.42 11.61 -7.81
C HIS A 8 16.89 10.34 -7.09
N GLU A 9 18.13 9.91 -7.34
CA GLU A 9 18.73 8.70 -6.75
C GLU A 9 19.78 9.06 -5.67
N GLY A 10 19.55 10.17 -4.95
CA GLY A 10 20.42 10.66 -3.87
C GLY A 10 21.70 11.36 -4.36
N VAL A 11 22.40 10.80 -5.35
CA VAL A 11 23.65 11.35 -5.90
C VAL A 11 23.47 12.09 -7.24
N GLY A 12 22.27 12.07 -7.82
CA GLY A 12 21.98 12.72 -9.09
C GLY A 12 20.55 12.52 -9.55
N ILE A 13 20.26 13.04 -10.74
CA ILE A 13 18.99 12.85 -11.44
C ILE A 13 19.21 11.83 -12.55
N ARG A 14 18.48 10.72 -12.50
CA ARG A 14 18.45 9.73 -13.57
C ARG A 14 17.17 9.89 -14.38
N LYS A 15 17.31 9.86 -15.70
CA LYS A 15 16.18 9.87 -16.62
C LYS A 15 15.70 8.43 -16.83
N VAL A 16 14.43 8.15 -16.53
CA VAL A 16 13.77 6.86 -16.76
C VAL A 16 12.97 6.94 -18.05
N THR A 17 13.36 6.12 -19.01
CA THR A 17 12.78 6.13 -20.36
C THR A 17 11.48 5.31 -20.44
N PRO A 18 10.64 5.59 -21.45
CA PRO A 18 9.44 4.79 -21.72
C PRO A 18 9.74 3.30 -21.94
N GLN A 19 10.89 2.98 -22.56
CA GLN A 19 11.30 1.59 -22.79
C GLN A 19 11.60 0.88 -21.47
N GLU A 20 12.32 1.51 -20.55
CA GLU A 20 12.59 0.93 -19.23
C GLU A 20 11.31 0.64 -18.44
N LEU A 21 10.31 1.54 -18.53
CA LEU A 21 9.01 1.30 -17.91
C LEU A 21 8.32 0.09 -18.53
N ARG A 22 8.29 -0.02 -19.87
CA ARG A 22 7.70 -1.18 -20.55
C ARG A 22 8.38 -2.48 -20.17
N ASP A 23 9.71 -2.51 -20.17
CA ASP A 23 10.50 -3.69 -19.83
C ASP A 23 10.22 -4.12 -18.38
N TYR A 24 10.12 -3.15 -17.46
CA TYR A 24 9.79 -3.42 -16.07
C TYR A 24 8.34 -3.91 -15.90
N ALA A 25 7.37 -3.29 -16.57
CA ALA A 25 5.98 -3.73 -16.54
C ALA A 25 5.82 -5.17 -17.06
N LEU A 26 6.57 -5.52 -18.12
CA LEU A 26 6.64 -6.87 -18.66
C LEU A 26 7.23 -7.86 -17.64
N MET A 27 8.33 -7.48 -16.98
CA MET A 27 8.97 -8.27 -15.93
C MET A 27 8.02 -8.55 -14.76
N CYS A 28 7.26 -7.55 -14.30
CA CYS A 28 6.24 -7.70 -13.27
C CYS A 28 4.99 -8.48 -13.74
N GLY A 29 4.84 -8.71 -15.05
CA GLY A 29 3.69 -9.39 -15.64
C GLY A 29 2.41 -8.57 -15.59
N LEU A 30 2.49 -7.23 -15.58
CA LEU A 30 1.32 -6.35 -15.46
C LEU A 30 0.31 -6.53 -16.59
N ASP A 31 0.77 -6.81 -17.81
CA ASP A 31 -0.12 -7.07 -18.95
C ASP A 31 -0.99 -8.31 -18.76
N ARG A 32 -0.57 -9.28 -17.95
CA ARG A 32 -1.39 -10.46 -17.64
C ARG A 32 -2.53 -10.14 -16.66
N ILE A 33 -2.45 -9.00 -15.99
CA ILE A 33 -3.39 -8.59 -14.94
C ILE A 33 -4.28 -7.46 -15.45
N ALA A 34 -3.70 -6.44 -16.06
CA ALA A 34 -4.38 -5.20 -16.43
C ALA A 34 -3.80 -4.56 -17.70
N ALA A 35 -3.63 -5.34 -18.78
CA ALA A 35 -3.12 -4.84 -20.07
C ALA A 35 -3.80 -3.53 -20.49
N GLY A 36 -2.99 -2.50 -20.75
CA GLY A 36 -3.45 -1.17 -21.17
C GLY A 36 -4.21 -0.37 -20.11
N ARG A 37 -4.28 -0.85 -18.85
CA ARG A 37 -5.01 -0.21 -17.74
C ARG A 37 -4.11 0.15 -16.56
N TYR A 38 -2.85 0.47 -16.81
CA TYR A 38 -1.94 1.04 -15.82
C TYR A 38 -1.14 2.19 -16.41
N SER A 39 -0.88 3.23 -15.62
CA SER A 39 -0.13 4.41 -16.07
C SER A 39 1.38 4.16 -16.05
N SER A 40 2.11 4.96 -16.82
CA SER A 40 3.57 5.02 -16.74
C SER A 40 4.06 5.43 -15.35
N LEU A 41 3.29 6.28 -14.64
CA LEU A 41 3.55 6.68 -13.26
C LEU A 41 3.45 5.49 -12.29
N PHE A 42 2.45 4.63 -12.44
CA PHE A 42 2.30 3.43 -11.61
C PHE A 42 3.50 2.49 -11.76
N VAL A 43 3.95 2.26 -12.99
CA VAL A 43 5.14 1.45 -13.27
C VAL A 43 6.39 2.08 -12.66
N LEU A 44 6.55 3.40 -12.80
CA LEU A 44 7.65 4.12 -12.17
C LEU A 44 7.62 3.95 -10.64
N ASN A 45 6.46 4.04 -10.01
CA ASN A 45 6.36 3.86 -8.57
C ASN A 45 6.77 2.46 -8.13
N LEU A 46 6.39 1.41 -8.87
CA LEU A 46 6.86 0.04 -8.61
C LEU A 46 8.39 -0.06 -8.73
N MET A 47 8.98 0.52 -9.79
CA MET A 47 10.43 0.54 -9.97
C MET A 47 11.15 1.23 -8.81
N ILE A 48 10.64 2.37 -8.35
CA ILE A 48 11.21 3.11 -7.22
C ILE A 48 11.10 2.28 -5.94
N LEU A 49 9.92 1.69 -5.70
CA LEU A 49 9.63 0.87 -4.54
C LEU A 49 10.63 -0.29 -4.41
N GLU A 50 10.90 -1.00 -5.51
CA GLU A 50 11.85 -2.11 -5.53
C GLU A 50 13.30 -1.64 -5.53
N LYS A 51 13.68 -0.82 -6.53
CA LYS A 51 15.10 -0.55 -6.83
C LYS A 51 15.72 0.48 -5.91
N ILE A 52 14.93 1.40 -5.36
CA ILE A 52 15.42 2.48 -4.49
C ILE A 52 15.07 2.18 -3.04
N ASN A 53 13.85 1.71 -2.75
CA ASN A 53 13.42 1.46 -1.37
C ASN A 53 13.68 0.02 -0.90
N GLY A 54 14.04 -0.90 -1.80
CA GLY A 54 14.29 -2.30 -1.44
C GLY A 54 13.03 -3.04 -0.97
N ILE A 55 11.84 -2.55 -1.37
CA ILE A 55 10.55 -3.11 -0.98
C ILE A 55 10.06 -4.01 -2.10
N ASP A 56 9.77 -5.27 -1.78
CA ASP A 56 9.22 -6.24 -2.73
C ASP A 56 7.85 -5.76 -3.27
N THR A 57 7.76 -5.68 -4.60
CA THR A 57 6.55 -5.27 -5.30
C THR A 57 5.48 -6.35 -5.33
N LEU A 58 5.79 -7.59 -4.96
CA LEU A 58 4.83 -8.69 -4.94
C LEU A 58 3.59 -8.35 -4.11
N HIS A 59 3.75 -7.65 -2.98
CA HIS A 59 2.62 -7.19 -2.17
C HIS A 59 1.66 -6.27 -2.94
N VAL A 60 2.16 -5.48 -3.88
CA VAL A 60 1.33 -4.64 -4.76
C VAL A 60 0.69 -5.49 -5.85
N ILE A 61 1.48 -6.31 -6.55
CA ILE A 61 1.01 -7.16 -7.66
C ILE A 61 -0.11 -8.12 -7.21
N GLU A 62 0.02 -8.65 -6.01
CA GLU A 62 -0.95 -9.55 -5.42
C GLU A 62 -2.27 -8.85 -5.06
N GLU A 63 -2.23 -7.56 -4.72
CA GLU A 63 -3.43 -6.73 -4.51
C GLU A 63 -4.10 -6.39 -5.84
N LEU A 64 -3.33 -6.14 -6.90
CA LEU A 64 -3.87 -5.98 -8.27
C LEU A 64 -4.63 -7.24 -8.69
N ARG A 65 -4.03 -8.43 -8.52
CA ARG A 65 -4.70 -9.70 -8.83
C ARG A 65 -5.99 -9.89 -8.04
N PHE A 66 -6.03 -9.47 -6.77
CA PHE A 66 -7.26 -9.48 -5.98
C PHE A 66 -8.31 -8.51 -6.54
N LEU A 67 -7.91 -7.28 -6.89
CA LEU A 67 -8.80 -6.27 -7.47
C LEU A 67 -9.37 -6.69 -8.84
N GLU A 68 -8.62 -7.50 -9.60
CA GLU A 68 -9.04 -8.08 -10.88
C GLU A 68 -9.76 -9.44 -10.71
N GLY A 69 -10.04 -9.87 -9.48
CA GLY A 69 -10.80 -11.11 -9.21
C GLY A 69 -10.05 -12.41 -9.50
N MET A 70 -8.72 -12.35 -9.66
CA MET A 70 -7.89 -13.51 -9.98
C MET A 70 -7.56 -14.38 -8.75
N ARG A 71 -7.75 -13.85 -7.53
CA ARG A 71 -7.41 -14.52 -6.27
C ARG A 71 -8.16 -13.90 -5.08
N PRO A 72 -8.24 -14.57 -3.91
CA PRO A 72 -8.86 -14.03 -2.71
C PRO A 72 -8.06 -12.88 -2.06
N SER A 73 -8.70 -12.16 -1.13
CA SER A 73 -8.17 -10.98 -0.44
C SER A 73 -6.90 -11.28 0.36
N LEU A 74 -5.97 -10.33 0.35
CA LEU A 74 -4.70 -10.36 1.09
C LEU A 74 -4.79 -9.80 2.52
N GLN A 75 -5.92 -9.98 3.21
CA GLN A 75 -6.08 -9.56 4.62
C GLN A 75 -6.00 -8.03 4.88
N THR A 76 -5.78 -7.23 3.84
CA THR A 76 -5.86 -5.77 3.89
C THR A 76 -7.31 -5.32 3.77
N LYS A 77 -7.59 -4.09 4.24
CA LYS A 77 -8.91 -3.48 4.12
C LYS A 77 -9.43 -3.53 2.67
N PRO A 78 -10.75 -3.74 2.46
CA PRO A 78 -11.35 -3.65 1.13
C PRO A 78 -11.02 -2.32 0.46
N ALA A 79 -10.99 -2.31 -0.87
CA ALA A 79 -10.84 -1.06 -1.61
C ALA A 79 -11.99 -0.12 -1.31
N SER A 80 -11.71 1.18 -1.23
CA SER A 80 -12.72 2.19 -0.95
C SER A 80 -12.48 3.46 -1.75
N GLN A 81 -13.52 4.25 -1.93
CA GLN A 81 -13.40 5.54 -2.61
C GLN A 81 -12.80 6.60 -1.69
N PHE A 82 -11.99 7.48 -2.28
CA PHE A 82 -11.63 8.73 -1.64
C PHE A 82 -12.86 9.59 -1.42
N LYS A 83 -12.95 10.16 -0.21
CA LYS A 83 -14.05 11.06 0.19
C LYS A 83 -13.66 12.54 0.13
N GLY A 84 -12.36 12.83 0.11
CA GLY A 84 -11.82 14.19 0.05
C GLY A 84 -12.08 14.86 -1.30
N PRO A 85 -12.06 16.20 -1.37
CA PRO A 85 -12.41 16.95 -2.57
C PRO A 85 -11.42 16.75 -3.73
N HIS A 86 -10.14 16.50 -3.45
CA HIS A 86 -9.10 16.43 -4.49
C HIS A 86 -9.06 15.10 -5.26
N LEU A 87 -9.54 14.02 -4.66
CA LEU A 87 -9.49 12.66 -5.22
C LEU A 87 -10.89 12.03 -5.34
N LYS A 88 -11.95 12.83 -5.20
CA LYS A 88 -13.33 12.34 -5.12
C LYS A 88 -13.65 11.42 -6.30
N GLY A 89 -14.15 10.22 -5.99
CA GLY A 89 -14.54 9.22 -6.98
C GLY A 89 -13.42 8.29 -7.46
N LEU A 90 -12.15 8.64 -7.22
CA LEU A 90 -11.05 7.68 -7.32
C LEU A 90 -11.10 6.69 -6.16
N TRP A 91 -10.45 5.56 -6.34
CA TRP A 91 -10.38 4.47 -5.38
C TRP A 91 -8.95 4.27 -4.88
N HIS A 92 -8.84 3.72 -3.66
CA HIS A 92 -7.59 3.19 -3.16
C HIS A 92 -7.78 1.78 -2.60
N LYS A 93 -6.71 0.99 -2.73
CA LYS A 93 -6.55 -0.30 -2.06
C LYS A 93 -5.26 -0.26 -1.25
N HIS A 94 -5.33 -0.74 -0.01
CA HIS A 94 -4.15 -0.86 0.83
C HIS A 94 -3.31 -2.04 0.37
N PHE A 95 -1.99 -1.87 0.34
CA PHE A 95 -1.02 -2.96 0.38
C PHE A 95 -0.12 -2.74 1.58
N MET A 96 0.40 -3.82 2.16
CA MET A 96 1.26 -3.76 3.33
C MET A 96 2.71 -4.00 2.90
N PRO A 97 3.53 -2.95 2.67
CA PRO A 97 4.94 -3.16 2.46
C PRO A 97 5.60 -3.69 3.74
N ALA A 98 6.67 -4.47 3.58
CA ALA A 98 7.45 -5.03 4.69
C ALA A 98 8.32 -3.96 5.36
N LEU A 99 7.68 -2.93 5.93
CA LEU A 99 8.32 -1.80 6.62
C LEU A 99 8.02 -1.84 8.12
N PRO A 100 9.02 -1.66 8.99
CA PRO A 100 8.80 -1.61 10.44
C PRO A 100 7.78 -0.56 10.87
N SER A 101 7.74 0.60 10.20
CA SER A 101 6.77 1.66 10.46
C SER A 101 5.33 1.22 10.20
N VAL A 102 5.08 0.49 9.10
CA VAL A 102 3.75 -0.02 8.74
C VAL A 102 3.33 -1.14 9.70
N MET A 103 4.24 -2.02 10.10
CA MET A 103 3.98 -3.04 11.13
C MET A 103 3.62 -2.39 12.47
N ALA A 104 4.45 -1.44 12.94
CA ALA A 104 4.20 -0.72 14.19
C ALA A 104 2.86 0.00 14.17
N HIS A 105 2.49 0.64 13.06
CA HIS A 105 1.20 1.30 12.91
C HIS A 105 0.02 0.31 13.03
N ASN A 106 0.13 -0.88 12.43
CA ASN A 106 -0.91 -1.91 12.56
C ASN A 106 -1.01 -2.44 14.00
N ILE A 107 0.12 -2.66 14.68
CA ILE A 107 0.15 -3.06 16.10
C ILE A 107 -0.56 -2.00 16.97
N VAL A 108 -0.18 -0.73 16.82
CA VAL A 108 -0.82 0.37 17.57
C VAL A 108 -2.32 0.45 17.28
N ASN A 109 -2.73 0.27 16.03
CA ASN A 109 -4.15 0.27 15.67
C ASN A 109 -4.94 -0.93 16.23
N TYR A 110 -4.30 -2.07 16.50
CA TYR A 110 -4.92 -3.19 17.20
C TYR A 110 -5.07 -2.89 18.69
N LEU A 111 -3.97 -2.50 19.34
CA LEU A 111 -3.93 -2.25 20.77
C LEU A 111 -4.80 -1.05 21.18
N GLY A 112 -4.97 -0.09 20.28
CA GLY A 112 -5.76 1.10 20.55
C GLY A 112 -5.23 1.87 21.77
N LYS A 113 -6.15 2.46 22.54
CA LYS A 113 -5.77 3.32 23.67
C LYS A 113 -5.22 2.56 24.88
N ASN A 114 -5.78 1.37 25.17
CA ASN A 114 -5.54 0.67 26.44
C ASN A 114 -5.02 -0.77 26.25
N GLY A 115 -4.95 -1.31 25.04
CA GLY A 115 -4.67 -2.73 24.80
C GLY A 115 -3.31 -3.16 25.36
N THR A 116 -2.26 -2.34 25.23
CA THR A 116 -0.96 -2.64 25.84
C THR A 116 -1.07 -2.79 27.35
N ARG A 117 -1.79 -1.89 28.03
CA ARG A 117 -1.98 -1.95 29.49
C ARG A 117 -2.73 -3.22 29.87
N GLN A 118 -3.81 -3.53 29.16
CA GLN A 118 -4.61 -4.74 29.42
C GLN A 118 -3.77 -6.01 29.31
N ILE A 119 -2.97 -6.15 28.22
CA ILE A 119 -2.08 -7.31 28.06
C ILE A 119 -1.04 -7.36 29.18
N VAL A 120 -0.45 -6.23 29.57
CA VAL A 120 0.53 -6.18 30.68
C VAL A 120 -0.11 -6.61 32.00
N GLU A 121 -1.28 -6.07 32.34
CA GLU A 121 -2.02 -6.41 33.57
C GLU A 121 -2.41 -7.89 33.60
N GLU A 122 -2.78 -8.47 32.45
CA GLU A 122 -3.11 -9.89 32.33
C GLU A 122 -1.88 -10.80 32.43
N VAL A 123 -0.80 -10.49 31.69
CA VAL A 123 0.38 -11.37 31.58
C VAL A 123 1.26 -11.28 32.82
N LEU A 124 1.45 -10.08 33.38
CA LEU A 124 2.32 -9.82 34.53
C LEU A 124 1.55 -9.76 35.86
N ASP A 125 0.37 -10.38 35.93
CA ASP A 125 -0.45 -10.43 37.15
C ASP A 125 0.34 -11.10 38.31
N PRO A 126 0.57 -10.41 39.44
CA PRO A 126 1.26 -10.97 40.60
C PRO A 126 0.56 -12.21 41.20
N SER A 127 -0.73 -12.40 40.93
CA SER A 127 -1.47 -13.60 41.33
C SER A 127 -1.03 -14.86 40.56
N LYS A 128 -0.49 -14.69 39.34
CA LYS A 128 0.10 -15.77 38.53
C LYS A 128 1.53 -16.07 38.96
N SER A 129 2.33 -15.04 39.19
CA SER A 129 3.69 -15.15 39.73
C SER A 129 4.09 -13.85 40.43
N PRO A 130 4.69 -13.92 41.64
CA PRO A 130 5.15 -12.73 42.35
C PRO A 130 6.38 -12.06 41.71
N ILE A 131 7.02 -12.72 40.73
CA ILE A 131 8.15 -12.18 39.97
C ILE A 131 7.86 -12.28 38.46
N VAL A 132 8.43 -11.36 37.69
CA VAL A 132 8.39 -11.43 36.22
C VAL A 132 9.31 -12.55 35.76
N THR A 133 8.75 -13.56 35.09
CA THR A 133 9.51 -14.69 34.54
C THR A 133 9.84 -14.49 33.08
N ARG A 134 10.70 -15.36 32.53
CA ARG A 134 11.03 -15.36 31.12
C ARG A 134 9.81 -15.67 30.25
N GLU A 135 9.01 -16.64 30.67
CA GLU A 135 7.80 -17.08 29.97
C GLU A 135 6.78 -15.93 29.88
N MET A 136 6.65 -15.13 30.94
CA MET A 136 5.82 -13.93 30.94
C MET A 136 6.29 -12.88 29.92
N ILE A 137 7.60 -12.68 29.79
CA ILE A 137 8.15 -11.74 28.79
C ILE A 137 7.96 -12.28 27.37
N GLU A 138 8.13 -13.57 27.17
CA GLU A 138 7.90 -14.25 25.88
C GLU A 138 6.42 -14.12 25.47
N GLU A 139 5.48 -14.39 26.38
CA GLU A 139 4.04 -14.21 26.15
C GLU A 139 3.69 -12.75 25.87
N LEU A 140 4.15 -11.81 26.70
CA LEU A 140 3.89 -10.38 26.49
C LEU A 140 4.36 -9.91 25.12
N SER A 141 5.57 -10.30 24.72
CA SER A 141 6.14 -9.95 23.42
C SER A 141 5.34 -10.56 22.27
N HIS A 142 4.92 -11.81 22.41
CA HIS A 142 4.11 -12.51 21.42
C HIS A 142 2.74 -11.84 21.22
N ARG A 143 2.01 -11.60 22.31
CA ARG A 143 0.68 -10.98 22.29
C ARG A 143 0.70 -9.57 21.72
N ILE A 144 1.73 -8.78 22.03
CA ILE A 144 1.86 -7.43 21.48
C ILE A 144 2.22 -7.45 20.00
N ALA A 145 3.21 -8.22 19.59
CA ALA A 145 3.74 -8.14 18.22
C ALA A 145 2.99 -9.04 17.23
N PHE A 146 2.87 -10.33 17.54
CA PHE A 146 2.37 -11.35 16.61
C PHE A 146 0.84 -11.38 16.60
N GLU A 147 0.19 -11.53 17.76
CA GLU A 147 -1.27 -11.63 17.81
C GLU A 147 -1.94 -10.36 17.26
N SER A 148 -1.39 -9.17 17.55
CA SER A 148 -1.89 -7.91 16.98
C SER A 148 -1.95 -7.93 15.45
N MET A 149 -0.94 -8.53 14.80
CA MET A 149 -0.87 -8.60 13.35
C MET A 149 -1.77 -9.71 12.81
N GLU A 150 -1.75 -10.90 13.42
CA GLU A 150 -2.60 -12.03 13.04
C GLU A 150 -4.08 -11.69 13.15
N GLU A 151 -4.52 -11.09 14.26
CA GLU A 151 -5.92 -10.73 14.49
C GLU A 151 -6.40 -9.68 13.49
N ARG A 152 -5.59 -8.64 13.24
CA ARG A 152 -5.94 -7.65 12.20
C ARG A 152 -5.97 -8.26 10.82
N GLY A 153 -5.04 -9.17 10.52
CA GLY A 153 -4.98 -9.90 9.25
C GLY A 153 -6.19 -10.80 9.05
N GLY A 154 -6.52 -11.63 10.03
CA GLY A 154 -7.69 -12.51 10.01
C GLY A 154 -9.00 -11.74 9.83
N GLN A 155 -9.06 -10.50 10.32
CA GLN A 155 -10.23 -9.62 10.16
C GLN A 155 -10.24 -8.80 8.87
N GLY A 156 -9.23 -8.92 8.00
CA GLY A 156 -9.17 -8.11 6.77
C GLY A 156 -8.92 -6.61 7.05
N LYS A 157 -8.24 -6.27 8.15
CA LYS A 157 -8.09 -4.88 8.65
C LYS A 157 -6.67 -4.34 8.55
N LEU A 158 -5.73 -5.09 7.97
CA LEU A 158 -4.38 -4.58 7.76
C LEU A 158 -4.42 -3.33 6.88
N THR A 159 -3.63 -2.34 7.28
CA THR A 159 -3.43 -1.06 6.59
C THR A 159 -1.99 -0.94 6.15
N GLY A 160 -1.72 -0.03 5.24
CA GLY A 160 -0.40 0.25 4.72
C GLY A 160 -0.51 1.38 3.71
N GLU A 161 0.28 1.30 2.65
CA GLU A 161 0.29 2.32 1.61
C GLU A 161 -0.79 2.04 0.55
N TRP A 162 -1.02 2.99 -0.34
CA TRP A 162 -2.14 2.95 -1.28
C TRP A 162 -1.69 2.66 -2.71
N VAL A 163 -2.37 1.71 -3.33
CA VAL A 163 -2.56 1.67 -4.78
C VAL A 163 -3.77 2.52 -5.09
N VAL A 164 -3.60 3.58 -5.89
CA VAL A 164 -4.69 4.46 -6.31
C VAL A 164 -5.11 4.12 -7.74
N PHE A 165 -6.41 4.02 -7.96
CA PHE A 165 -6.97 3.60 -9.24
C PHE A 165 -8.31 4.29 -9.55
N ALA A 166 -8.62 4.40 -10.84
CA ALA A 166 -9.97 4.72 -11.32
C ALA A 166 -10.71 3.43 -11.65
N LYS A 167 -12.03 3.41 -11.49
CA LYS A 167 -12.87 2.28 -11.86
C LYS A 167 -13.76 2.68 -13.03
N GLU A 168 -13.58 2.01 -14.16
CA GLU A 168 -14.35 2.19 -15.39
C GLU A 168 -15.03 0.87 -15.77
N ASP A 169 -15.88 0.91 -16.80
CA ASP A 169 -16.69 -0.23 -17.24
C ASP A 169 -15.84 -1.45 -17.64
N ILE A 170 -14.67 -1.22 -18.24
CA ILE A 170 -13.78 -2.29 -18.70
C ILE A 170 -12.78 -2.77 -17.62
N GLY A 171 -12.81 -2.19 -16.43
CA GLY A 171 -11.96 -2.59 -15.30
C GLY A 171 -11.31 -1.44 -14.54
N ASN A 172 -10.37 -1.79 -13.67
CA ASN A 172 -9.62 -0.81 -12.87
C ASN A 172 -8.44 -0.24 -13.67
N TYR A 173 -8.22 1.06 -13.59
CA TYR A 173 -7.08 1.78 -14.16
C TYR A 173 -6.12 2.19 -13.05
N TYR A 174 -4.94 1.57 -12.97
CA TYR A 174 -3.95 1.77 -11.92
C TYR A 174 -3.11 3.03 -12.19
N LEU A 175 -3.19 4.02 -11.30
CA LEU A 175 -2.68 5.36 -11.56
C LEU A 175 -1.34 5.64 -10.86
N GLY A 176 -1.12 5.03 -9.72
CA GLY A 176 0.13 5.18 -8.97
C GLY A 176 0.06 4.58 -7.58
N ILE A 177 1.18 4.71 -6.88
CA ILE A 177 1.38 4.21 -5.52
C ILE A 177 1.81 5.38 -4.65
N TRP A 178 1.15 5.55 -3.52
CA TRP A 178 1.45 6.62 -2.58
C TRP A 178 1.43 6.11 -1.15
N SER A 179 2.19 6.81 -0.30
CA SER A 179 1.96 6.63 1.13
C SER A 179 0.54 7.07 1.49
N HIS A 180 -0.10 6.39 2.43
CA HIS A 180 -1.40 6.79 2.98
C HIS A 180 -1.37 8.14 3.72
N THR A 181 -0.18 8.67 3.99
CA THR A 181 0.01 10.03 4.53
C THR A 181 0.35 11.06 3.45
N ALA A 182 0.47 10.65 2.18
CA ALA A 182 0.62 11.58 1.07
C ALA A 182 -0.69 12.35 0.92
N GLY A 183 -0.68 13.65 1.22
CA GLY A 183 -1.88 14.47 1.19
C GLY A 183 -2.60 14.40 -0.17
N ASP A 184 -3.93 14.32 -0.14
CA ASP A 184 -4.78 14.11 -1.33
C ASP A 184 -4.48 15.08 -2.49
N GLU A 185 -4.14 16.33 -2.19
CA GLU A 185 -3.80 17.35 -3.19
C GLU A 185 -2.51 17.00 -3.98
N SER A 186 -1.50 16.45 -3.30
CA SER A 186 -0.24 16.03 -3.93
C SER A 186 -0.44 14.82 -4.84
N ILE A 187 -1.25 13.86 -4.39
CA ILE A 187 -1.67 12.71 -5.20
C ILE A 187 -2.41 13.20 -6.44
N ALA A 188 -3.42 14.07 -6.26
CA ALA A 188 -4.23 14.59 -7.36
C ALA A 188 -3.38 15.34 -8.39
N SER A 189 -2.44 16.16 -7.94
CA SER A 189 -1.52 16.90 -8.81
C SER A 189 -0.64 15.96 -9.64
N SER A 190 -0.13 14.89 -9.04
CA SER A 190 0.68 13.88 -9.72
C SER A 190 -0.12 13.11 -10.77
N ILE A 191 -1.38 12.73 -10.46
CA ILE A 191 -2.28 12.05 -11.41
C ILE A 191 -2.66 12.99 -12.56
N LYS A 192 -2.97 14.26 -12.29
CA LYS A 192 -3.24 15.25 -13.34
C LYS A 192 -2.07 15.42 -14.30
N ALA A 193 -0.85 15.50 -13.76
CA ALA A 193 0.35 15.76 -14.56
C ALA A 193 0.76 14.57 -15.44
N ALA A 194 0.68 13.34 -14.91
CA ALA A 194 1.17 12.16 -15.64
C ALA A 194 0.03 11.33 -16.26
N CYS A 195 -1.03 11.06 -15.52
CA CYS A 195 -2.01 10.04 -15.91
C CYS A 195 -3.10 10.59 -16.85
N VAL A 196 -3.51 11.86 -16.73
CA VAL A 196 -4.54 12.43 -17.62
C VAL A 196 -4.08 12.47 -19.07
N LEU A 197 -2.77 12.63 -19.32
CA LEU A 197 -2.18 12.58 -20.66
C LEU A 197 -2.26 11.18 -21.28
N GLU A 198 -2.15 10.13 -20.47
CA GLU A 198 -2.26 8.73 -20.89
C GLU A 198 -3.72 8.27 -20.98
N PHE A 199 -4.56 8.77 -20.07
CA PHE A 199 -5.96 8.39 -19.90
C PHE A 199 -6.85 9.65 -19.80
N PRO A 200 -7.24 10.25 -20.95
CA PRO A 200 -7.97 11.52 -20.96
C PRO A 200 -9.30 11.51 -20.20
N PHE A 201 -9.96 10.35 -20.07
CA PHE A 201 -11.22 10.22 -19.32
C PHE A 201 -11.07 10.59 -17.83
N LEU A 202 -9.84 10.56 -17.29
CA LEU A 202 -9.57 10.91 -15.89
C LEU A 202 -9.86 12.38 -15.56
N ALA A 203 -9.95 13.26 -16.57
CA ALA A 203 -10.29 14.67 -16.36
C ALA A 203 -11.60 14.86 -15.57
N LYS A 204 -12.55 13.93 -15.66
CA LYS A 204 -13.83 13.96 -14.92
C LYS A 204 -13.69 13.90 -13.39
N TYR A 205 -12.55 13.45 -12.87
CA TYR A 205 -12.29 13.36 -11.43
C TYR A 205 -11.70 14.65 -10.84
N PHE A 206 -11.40 15.63 -11.69
CA PHE A 206 -10.61 16.81 -11.33
C PHE A 206 -11.27 18.14 -11.67
N SER A 207 -12.52 18.07 -12.15
CA SER A 207 -13.41 19.19 -12.48
C SER A 207 -14.02 19.83 -11.25
#